data_AF-A0A938A8B8-F1
#
_entry.id   AF-A0A938A8B8-F1
#
_cell.length_a   1.000
_cell.length_b   1.000
_cell.length_c   1.000
_cell.angle_alpha   90.00
_cell.angle_beta   90.00
_cell.angle_gamma   90.00
#
_symmetry.space_group_name_H-M   'P 1'
#
loop_
_entity.id
_entity.type
_entity.pdbx_description
1 polymer ?
#
loop_
_entity_poly.entity_id
_entity_poly.type
_entity_poly.pdbx_seq_one_letter_code
_entity_poly.pdbx_strand_id
1 'polypeptide(L)'
;MALAFLATALLALSSAALAQSRPSAAQMERLIREALGDPQTVTFARPEPLGFTHKIVTHQTSYKRGGIEYSLAVVTPRQSDGLVFFSHDPARQLFIMHRTDTHLLRVSSARNDLTQGNAGLTTWSGPSADNDFSDQLAFWATIR
;
A
#
# COMPACT_ATOMS: atom_id res chain seq x y z
N MET A 1 34.44 20.53 47.12
CA MET A 1 33.98 19.90 45.87
C MET A 1 32.56 19.42 46.09
N ALA A 2 31.59 20.13 45.54
CA ALA A 2 30.19 19.71 45.50
C ALA A 2 29.85 19.48 44.02
N LEU A 3 29.44 18.27 43.66
CA LEU A 3 28.72 18.03 42.41
C LEU A 3 27.31 17.58 42.77
N ALA A 4 26.35 18.45 42.47
CA ALA A 4 24.93 18.18 42.47
C ALA A 4 24.46 18.00 41.03
N PHE A 5 23.68 16.92 40.84
CA PHE A 5 22.55 16.74 39.93
C PHE A 5 22.61 17.28 38.48
N LEU A 6 22.37 16.38 37.51
CA LEU A 6 21.29 16.62 36.55
C LEU A 6 20.67 15.32 36.05
N ALA A 7 19.34 15.34 36.07
CA ALA A 7 18.44 14.20 35.98
C ALA A 7 18.01 13.91 34.54
N THR A 8 17.91 12.61 34.26
CA THR A 8 16.79 11.92 33.60
C THR A 8 15.73 12.79 32.92
N ALA A 9 15.82 12.96 31.60
CA ALA A 9 14.65 13.28 30.76
C ALA A 9 14.96 12.96 29.28
N LEU A 10 14.82 11.70 28.88
CA LEU A 10 14.89 11.32 27.46
C LEU A 10 14.01 10.09 27.16
N LEU A 11 12.76 10.09 27.62
CA LEU A 11 11.84 8.95 27.43
C LEU A 11 10.39 9.33 27.13
N ALA A 12 10.11 10.55 26.66
CA ALA A 12 8.73 11.03 26.45
C ALA A 12 8.41 11.49 25.01
N LEU A 13 9.20 11.12 24.00
CA LEU A 13 8.95 11.53 22.60
C LEU A 13 8.60 10.38 21.64
N SER A 14 8.52 9.14 22.12
CA SER A 14 8.28 7.98 21.23
C SER A 14 6.79 7.60 21.11
N SER A 15 5.94 8.05 22.03
CA SER A 15 4.59 7.49 22.18
C SER A 15 3.53 8.08 21.24
N ALA A 16 3.82 9.20 20.56
CA ALA A 16 2.92 9.79 19.57
C ALA A 16 3.08 9.17 18.16
N ALA A 17 4.15 8.39 17.95
CA ALA A 17 4.42 7.67 16.69
C ALA A 17 3.83 6.25 16.67
N LEU A 18 3.00 5.89 17.64
CA LEU A 18 1.95 4.87 17.44
C LEU A 18 0.76 5.51 16.68
N ALA A 19 1.11 6.28 15.64
CA ALA A 19 0.18 6.72 14.62
C ALA A 19 -0.23 5.46 13.87
N GLN A 20 -1.42 4.96 14.21
CA GLN A 20 -2.20 3.95 13.53
C GLN A 20 -1.51 3.31 12.31
N SER A 21 -0.85 2.17 12.50
CA SER A 21 -0.06 1.49 11.46
C SER A 21 -0.89 0.90 10.32
N ARG A 22 -2.22 0.91 10.46
CA ARG A 22 -3.19 0.35 9.52
C ARG A 22 -4.47 1.17 9.50
N PRO A 23 -5.11 1.36 8.34
CA PRO A 23 -6.40 2.02 8.27
C PRO A 23 -7.43 1.27 9.10
N SER A 24 -8.31 2.00 9.81
CA SER A 24 -9.46 1.37 10.46
C SER A 24 -10.45 0.79 9.44
N ALA A 25 -11.33 -0.12 9.88
CA ALA A 25 -12.38 -0.67 9.03
C ALA A 25 -13.25 0.44 8.39
N ALA A 26 -13.66 1.44 9.19
CA ALA A 26 -14.46 2.57 8.70
C ALA A 26 -13.71 3.41 7.64
N GLN A 27 -12.40 3.64 7.84
CA GLN A 27 -11.57 4.31 6.84
C GLN A 27 -11.47 3.47 5.56
N MET A 28 -11.23 2.16 5.66
CA MET A 28 -11.17 1.29 4.48
C MET A 28 -12.49 1.25 3.73
N GLU A 29 -13.62 1.13 4.42
CA GLU A 29 -14.93 1.15 3.77
C GLU A 29 -15.18 2.46 3.02
N ARG A 30 -14.78 3.60 3.60
CA ARG A 30 -14.86 4.89 2.91
C ARG A 30 -14.00 4.89 1.65
N LEU A 31 -12.74 4.49 1.73
CA LEU A 31 -11.82 4.45 0.59
C LEU A 31 -12.30 3.47 -0.50
N ILE A 32 -12.89 2.34 -0.11
CA ILE A 32 -13.50 1.38 -1.04
C ILE A 32 -14.69 2.01 -1.76
N ARG A 33 -15.58 2.70 -1.04
CA ARG A 33 -16.72 3.42 -1.66
C ARG A 33 -16.25 4.51 -2.61
N GLU A 34 -15.20 5.24 -2.23
CA GLU A 34 -14.60 6.26 -3.07
C GLU A 34 -14.04 5.67 -4.36
N ALA A 35 -13.24 4.60 -4.27
CA ALA A 35 -12.72 3.89 -5.43
C ALA A 35 -13.86 3.41 -6.34
N LEU A 36 -14.88 2.74 -5.79
CA LEU A 36 -16.03 2.24 -6.55
C LEU A 36 -16.92 3.34 -7.14
N GLY A 37 -16.82 4.57 -6.63
CA GLY A 37 -17.53 5.73 -7.16
C GLY A 37 -16.89 6.33 -8.42
N ASP A 38 -15.63 5.98 -8.72
CA ASP A 38 -14.95 6.42 -9.94
C ASP A 38 -15.52 5.66 -11.16
N PRO A 39 -16.07 6.35 -12.18
CA PRO A 39 -16.58 5.71 -13.39
C PRO A 39 -15.48 5.07 -14.24
N GLN A 40 -14.21 5.44 -14.04
CA GLN A 40 -13.10 4.84 -14.76
C GLN A 40 -12.74 3.48 -14.18
N THR A 41 -12.53 2.53 -15.08
CA THR A 41 -12.03 1.21 -14.72
C THR A 41 -10.65 1.00 -15.33
N VAL A 42 -9.80 0.35 -14.56
CA VAL A 42 -8.48 -0.10 -15.01
C VAL A 42 -8.51 -1.60 -15.17
N THR A 43 -7.98 -2.06 -16.29
CA THR A 43 -7.82 -3.48 -16.58
C THR A 43 -6.37 -3.87 -16.33
N PHE A 44 -6.16 -4.92 -15.55
CA PHE A 44 -4.83 -5.52 -15.42
C PHE A 44 -4.59 -6.47 -16.58
N ALA A 45 -3.69 -6.05 -17.48
CA ALA A 45 -3.33 -6.87 -18.64
C ALA A 45 -2.54 -8.13 -18.27
N ARG A 46 -1.81 -8.12 -17.14
CA ARG A 46 -0.90 -9.20 -16.71
C ARG A 46 -1.01 -9.42 -15.20
N PRO A 47 -2.11 -10.03 -14.73
CA PRO A 47 -2.41 -10.10 -13.31
C PRO A 47 -1.81 -11.36 -12.65
N GLU A 48 -1.20 -12.27 -13.42
CA GLU A 48 -0.62 -13.52 -12.90
C GLU A 48 0.50 -13.30 -11.87
N PRO A 49 1.40 -12.30 -12.00
CA PRO A 49 2.40 -12.00 -10.97
C PRO A 49 1.79 -11.56 -9.63
N LEU A 50 0.52 -11.14 -9.61
CA LEU A 50 -0.27 -10.87 -8.41
C LEU A 50 -1.13 -12.08 -7.98
N GLY A 51 -0.99 -13.23 -8.63
CA GLY A 51 -1.70 -14.46 -8.30
C GLY A 51 -3.16 -14.48 -8.76
N PHE A 52 -3.56 -13.63 -9.71
CA PHE A 52 -4.85 -13.78 -10.38
C PHE A 52 -4.70 -14.72 -11.58
N THR A 53 -5.67 -15.60 -11.77
CA THR A 53 -5.69 -16.57 -12.88
C THR A 53 -6.41 -16.06 -14.12
N HIS A 54 -7.07 -14.90 -14.02
CA HIS A 54 -7.87 -14.30 -15.06
C HIS A 54 -7.67 -12.79 -15.08
N LYS A 55 -7.99 -12.18 -16.21
CA LYS A 55 -8.06 -10.72 -16.37
C LYS A 55 -8.98 -10.13 -15.30
N ILE A 56 -8.49 -9.13 -14.58
CA ILE A 56 -9.28 -8.39 -13.58
C ILE A 56 -9.55 -6.97 -14.06
N VAL A 57 -10.73 -6.47 -13.70
CA VAL A 57 -11.13 -5.08 -13.84
C VAL A 57 -11.18 -4.48 -12.44
N THR A 58 -10.69 -3.27 -12.27
CA THR A 58 -10.65 -2.58 -10.99
C THR A 58 -11.18 -1.17 -11.11
N HIS A 59 -11.79 -0.66 -10.04
CA HIS A 59 -11.91 0.78 -9.82
C HIS A 59 -10.86 1.22 -8.82
N GLN A 60 -10.42 2.48 -8.87
CA GLN A 60 -9.31 2.94 -8.04
C GLN A 60 -9.50 4.35 -7.52
N THR A 61 -8.89 4.64 -6.37
CA THR A 61 -8.60 6.01 -5.91
C THR A 61 -7.09 6.17 -5.73
N SER A 62 -6.57 7.37 -5.96
CA SER A 62 -5.14 7.66 -5.97
C SER A 62 -4.79 8.92 -5.20
N TYR A 63 -3.69 8.89 -4.48
CA TYR A 63 -3.18 9.98 -3.65
C TYR A 63 -1.67 10.14 -3.84
N LYS A 64 -1.16 11.37 -3.79
CA LYS A 64 0.27 11.66 -3.97
C LYS A 64 0.93 12.12 -2.68
N ARG A 65 2.11 11.60 -2.37
CA ARG A 65 2.95 12.03 -1.24
C ARG A 65 4.42 11.91 -1.59
N GLY A 66 5.16 13.01 -1.47
CA GLY A 66 6.61 13.03 -1.72
C GLY A 66 6.98 12.60 -3.15
N GLY A 67 6.15 12.91 -4.15
CA GLY A 67 6.38 12.52 -5.54
C GLY A 67 5.98 11.08 -5.89
N ILE A 68 5.59 10.27 -4.90
CA ILE A 68 5.10 8.91 -5.09
C ILE A 68 3.56 8.96 -5.18
N GLU A 69 3.01 8.30 -6.17
CA GLU A 69 1.56 8.06 -6.29
C GLU A 69 1.21 6.73 -5.63
N TYR A 70 0.19 6.72 -4.78
CA TYR A 70 -0.33 5.54 -4.12
C TYR A 70 -1.77 5.34 -4.55
N SER A 71 -2.12 4.15 -5.00
CA SER A 71 -3.49 3.83 -5.42
C SER A 71 -4.06 2.67 -4.63
N LEU A 72 -5.34 2.75 -4.31
CA LEU A 72 -6.12 1.62 -3.83
C LEU A 72 -7.05 1.22 -4.96
N ALA A 73 -6.92 0.00 -5.45
CA ALA A 73 -7.85 -0.57 -6.41
C ALA A 73 -8.72 -1.66 -5.78
N VAL A 74 -9.98 -1.67 -6.20
CA VAL A 74 -10.99 -2.65 -5.81
C VAL A 74 -11.35 -3.45 -7.05
N VAL A 75 -11.11 -4.75 -7.01
CA VAL A 75 -11.45 -5.70 -8.08
C VAL A 75 -12.98 -5.84 -8.20
N THR A 76 -13.47 -5.83 -9.44
CA THR A 76 -14.87 -6.04 -9.81
C THR A 76 -14.99 -7.26 -10.73
N PRO A 77 -15.87 -8.23 -10.42
CA PRO A 77 -16.72 -8.32 -9.22
C PRO A 77 -15.90 -8.44 -7.93
N ARG A 78 -16.47 -7.99 -6.80
CA ARG A 78 -15.78 -7.94 -5.51
C ARG A 78 -15.38 -9.36 -5.06
N GLN A 79 -14.10 -9.54 -4.74
CA GLN A 79 -13.52 -10.79 -4.22
C GLN A 79 -13.04 -10.59 -2.77
N SER A 80 -12.93 -11.67 -1.99
CA SER A 80 -12.42 -11.62 -0.61
C SER A 80 -10.98 -11.12 -0.53
N ASP A 81 -10.19 -11.33 -1.59
CA ASP A 81 -8.83 -10.85 -1.78
C ASP A 81 -8.69 -9.88 -2.96
N GLY A 82 -9.77 -9.14 -3.23
CA GLY A 82 -9.88 -8.20 -4.33
C GLY A 82 -9.48 -6.76 -3.99
N LEU A 83 -8.69 -6.52 -2.94
CA LEU A 83 -8.08 -5.21 -2.69
C LEU A 83 -6.64 -5.24 -3.19
N VAL A 84 -6.22 -4.21 -3.90
CA VAL A 84 -4.84 -4.09 -4.39
C VAL A 84 -4.31 -2.71 -4.07
N PHE A 85 -3.21 -2.65 -3.34
CA PHE A 85 -2.48 -1.42 -3.08
C PHE A 85 -1.35 -1.26 -4.08
N PHE A 86 -1.20 -0.04 -4.58
CA PHE A 86 -0.18 0.36 -5.54
C PHE A 86 0.68 1.46 -4.96
N SER A 87 1.96 1.44 -5.32
CA SER A 87 2.80 2.62 -5.29
C SER A 87 3.57 2.75 -6.60
N HIS A 88 3.66 3.97 -7.12
CA HIS A 88 4.44 4.33 -8.28
C HIS A 88 5.43 5.42 -7.88
N ASP A 89 6.71 5.09 -7.95
CA ASP A 89 7.81 6.03 -7.80
C ASP A 89 8.41 6.34 -9.18
N PRO A 90 8.08 7.51 -9.76
CA PRO A 90 8.58 7.89 -11.09
C PRO A 90 10.10 8.10 -11.12
N ALA A 91 10.70 8.56 -10.01
CA ALA A 91 12.13 8.83 -9.94
C ALA A 91 12.93 7.52 -9.98
N ARG A 92 12.39 6.45 -9.40
CA ARG A 92 12.98 5.11 -9.42
C ARG A 92 12.48 4.23 -10.57
N GLN A 93 11.57 4.75 -11.40
CA GLN A 93 10.90 3.97 -12.45
C GLN A 93 10.34 2.65 -11.91
N LEU A 94 9.71 2.69 -10.74
CA LEU A 94 9.30 1.50 -10.00
C LEU A 94 7.81 1.53 -9.68
N PHE A 95 7.14 0.43 -9.98
CA PHE A 95 5.74 0.22 -9.64
C PHE A 95 5.62 -1.00 -8.71
N ILE A 96 5.01 -0.84 -7.54
CA ILE A 96 4.86 -1.90 -6.53
C ILE A 96 3.38 -2.16 -6.29
N MET A 97 3.04 -3.43 -6.07
CA MET A 97 1.67 -3.91 -5.99
C MET A 97 1.55 -4.93 -4.85
N HIS A 98 0.50 -4.79 -4.04
CA HIS A 98 0.14 -5.75 -2.99
C HIS A 98 -1.33 -6.12 -3.07
N ARG A 99 -1.63 -7.39 -3.34
CA ARG A 99 -2.99 -7.94 -3.22
C ARG A 99 -3.25 -8.29 -1.76
N THR A 100 -4.41 -7.91 -1.26
CA THR A 100 -4.79 -8.14 0.13
C THR A 100 -6.20 -8.68 0.26
N ASP A 101 -6.41 -9.38 1.37
CA ASP A 101 -7.75 -9.77 1.81
C ASP A 101 -8.52 -8.62 2.45
N THR A 102 -9.78 -8.88 2.80
CA THR A 102 -10.65 -7.94 3.51
C THR A 102 -10.16 -7.55 4.91
N HIS A 103 -9.16 -8.26 5.45
CA HIS A 103 -8.55 -8.02 6.75
C HIS A 103 -7.19 -7.29 6.64
N LEU A 104 -6.83 -6.82 5.45
CA LEU A 104 -5.57 -6.14 5.17
C LEU A 104 -4.34 -7.04 5.44
N LEU A 105 -4.50 -8.34 5.20
CA LEU A 105 -3.40 -9.29 5.15
C LEU A 105 -2.90 -9.41 3.71
N ARG A 106 -1.58 -9.45 3.55
CA ARG A 106 -0.92 -9.59 2.26
C ARG A 106 -1.12 -11.00 1.73
N VAL A 107 -1.73 -11.11 0.55
CA VAL A 107 -1.91 -12.38 -0.16
C VAL A 107 -0.75 -12.61 -1.13
N SER A 108 -0.41 -11.58 -1.90
CA SER A 108 0.69 -11.61 -2.87
C SER A 108 1.25 -10.22 -3.08
N SER A 109 2.46 -10.15 -3.63
CA SER A 109 3.04 -8.89 -4.09
C SER A 109 3.67 -9.07 -5.45
N ALA A 110 3.71 -7.99 -6.21
CA ALA A 110 4.48 -7.89 -7.43
C ALA A 110 5.20 -6.54 -7.47
N ARG A 111 6.28 -6.48 -8.24
CA ARG A 111 6.95 -5.23 -8.58
C ARG A 111 7.20 -5.19 -10.08
N ASN A 112 7.22 -4.00 -10.64
CA ASN A 112 7.58 -3.76 -12.02
C ASN A 112 8.69 -2.72 -12.08
N ASP A 113 9.89 -3.17 -12.46
CA ASP A 113 10.97 -2.29 -12.86
C ASP A 113 10.69 -1.78 -14.28
N LEU A 114 10.21 -0.53 -14.36
CA LEU A 114 9.77 0.07 -15.61
C LEU A 114 10.93 0.35 -16.58
N THR A 115 12.19 0.35 -16.10
CA THR A 115 13.37 0.42 -16.98
C THR A 115 13.46 -0.81 -17.90
N GLN A 116 12.87 -1.93 -17.48
CA GLN A 116 12.80 -3.19 -18.21
C GLN A 116 11.45 -3.38 -18.91
N GLY A 117 10.59 -2.37 -18.89
CA GLY A 117 9.24 -2.40 -19.46
C GLY A 117 8.43 -3.59 -18.95
N ASN A 118 7.93 -4.41 -19.87
CA ASN A 118 7.11 -5.57 -19.48
C ASN A 118 7.93 -6.66 -18.76
N ALA A 119 9.20 -6.85 -19.07
CA ALA A 119 10.02 -7.89 -18.44
C ALA A 119 10.30 -7.63 -16.95
N GLY A 120 10.18 -6.36 -16.51
CA GLY A 120 10.38 -5.98 -15.11
C GLY A 120 9.29 -6.46 -14.16
N LEU A 121 8.12 -6.86 -14.69
CA LEU A 121 6.98 -7.29 -13.88
C LEU A 121 7.23 -8.70 -13.33
N THR A 122 7.47 -8.79 -12.03
CA THR A 122 7.83 -10.03 -11.36
C THR A 122 7.11 -10.18 -10.03
N THR A 123 6.83 -11.43 -9.63
CA THR A 123 6.37 -11.75 -8.28
C THR A 123 7.40 -11.29 -7.26
N TRP A 124 6.94 -10.77 -6.12
CA TRP A 124 7.82 -10.25 -5.09
C TRP A 124 7.41 -10.77 -3.71
N SER A 125 8.39 -11.21 -2.92
CA SER A 125 8.16 -11.83 -1.62
C SER A 125 9.37 -11.63 -0.68
N GLY A 126 9.22 -12.08 0.56
CA GLY A 126 10.23 -11.96 1.60
C GLY A 126 10.21 -10.63 2.34
N PRO A 127 11.20 -10.39 3.23
CA PRO A 127 11.16 -9.28 4.19
C PRO A 127 11.04 -7.89 3.55
N SER A 128 11.62 -7.68 2.37
CA SER A 128 11.51 -6.39 1.67
C SER A 128 10.09 -6.10 1.20
N ALA A 129 9.34 -7.13 0.78
CA ALA A 129 7.94 -7.00 0.41
C ALA A 129 7.04 -6.77 1.63
N ASP A 130 7.39 -7.35 2.79
CA ASP A 130 6.66 -7.16 4.04
C ASP A 130 6.84 -5.75 4.61
N ASN A 131 8.05 -5.19 4.49
CA ASN A 131 8.34 -3.83 4.90
C ASN A 131 7.57 -2.82 4.04
N ASP A 132 7.64 -2.92 2.71
CA ASP A 132 6.90 -2.01 1.82
C ASP A 132 5.39 -2.12 2.02
N PHE A 133 4.87 -3.34 2.20
CA PHE A 133 3.46 -3.53 2.50
C PHE A 133 3.05 -2.82 3.80
N SER A 134 3.87 -2.92 4.84
CA SER A 134 3.65 -2.20 6.10
C SER A 134 3.68 -0.68 5.89
N ASP A 135 4.60 -0.17 5.08
CA ASP A 135 4.70 1.25 4.75
C ASP A 135 3.48 1.75 3.95
N GLN A 136 2.96 0.95 3.03
CA GLN A 136 1.72 1.27 2.30
C GLN A 136 0.51 1.27 3.23
N LEU A 137 0.39 0.31 4.16
CA LEU A 137 -0.68 0.34 5.14
C LEU A 137 -0.61 1.57 6.04
N ALA A 138 0.60 1.93 6.50
CA ALA A 138 0.83 3.14 7.27
C ALA A 138 0.45 4.39 6.48
N PHE A 139 0.76 4.45 5.17
CA PHE A 139 0.29 5.52 4.30
C PHE A 139 -1.24 5.65 4.31
N TRP A 140 -1.95 4.56 3.99
CA TRP A 140 -3.41 4.59 3.88
C TRP A 140 -4.09 4.95 5.19
N ALA A 141 -3.46 4.65 6.33
CA ALA A 141 -3.96 5.04 7.64
C ALA A 141 -3.95 6.56 7.87
N THR A 142 -3.10 7.31 7.14
CA THR A 142 -3.01 8.76 7.22
C THR A 142 -4.03 9.50 6.35
N ILE A 143 -4.68 8.80 5.42
CA ILE A 143 -5.65 9.42 4.49
C ILE A 143 -6.97 9.71 5.23
N ARG A 144 -7.37 10.98 5.23
CA ARG A 144 -8.52 11.49 5.97
C ARG A 144 -9.73 11.72 5.08
#